data_AF-A0A526VGL4-F1
#
_entry.id   AF-A0A526VGL4-F1
#
_cell.length_a   1.000
_cell.length_b   1.000
_cell.length_c   1.000
_cell.angle_alpha   90.00
_cell.angle_beta   90.00
_cell.angle_gamma   90.00
#
_symmetry.space_group_name_H-M   'P 1'
#
loop_
_entity.id
_entity.type
_entity.pdbx_description
1 polymer ?
#
loop_
_entity_poly.entity_id
_entity_poly.type
_entity_poly.pdbx_seq_one_letter_code
_entity_poly.pdbx_strand_id
1 'polypeptide(L)'
;MRRYRLSIGWSVWAVAGPLLLASTPSFAGDDVDSGYAIIGAFLLIGAIVYELPAIIAFARGHPNRWLILVLCTALAGTGIVWLGCLIWAFKALHISDDPTGSNGGESGLNLLANDVQRVRLENPLGHPPLAQTARHDAVDKLERLKKLLDDGVIDDAQFRRMRDLIASG
;
A
#
# COMPACT_ATOMS: atom_id res chain seq x y z
N MET A 1 27.65 -50.89 1.25
CA MET A 1 28.28 -49.79 0.49
C MET A 1 27.52 -49.55 -0.81
N ARG A 2 26.74 -48.47 -0.93
CA ARG A 2 26.23 -47.95 -2.22
C ARG A 2 26.36 -46.43 -2.16
N ARG A 3 27.30 -45.87 -2.92
CA ARG A 3 27.43 -44.42 -3.11
C ARG A 3 26.52 -44.02 -4.26
N TYR A 4 25.49 -43.23 -3.98
CA TYR A 4 24.78 -42.47 -5.00
C TYR A 4 25.57 -41.18 -5.24
N ARG A 5 26.17 -41.05 -6.42
CA ARG A 5 26.88 -39.84 -6.86
C ARG A 5 25.88 -38.95 -7.60
N LEU A 6 25.31 -37.98 -6.89
CA LEU A 6 24.50 -36.90 -7.50
C LEU A 6 25.43 -35.99 -8.30
N SER A 7 25.40 -36.13 -9.62
CA SER A 7 26.01 -35.19 -10.57
C SER A 7 24.99 -34.09 -10.85
N ILE A 8 25.12 -32.96 -10.17
CA ILE A 8 24.46 -31.70 -10.54
C ILE A 8 25.21 -31.16 -11.77
N GLY A 9 24.67 -31.46 -12.95
CA GLY A 9 25.06 -30.85 -14.21
C GLY A 9 24.15 -29.66 -14.48
N TRP A 10 24.70 -28.44 -14.42
CA TRP A 10 24.03 -27.25 -14.91
C TRP A 10 24.08 -27.29 -16.44
N SER A 11 23.05 -27.84 -17.07
CA SER A 11 22.89 -27.80 -18.52
C SER A 11 22.46 -26.39 -18.92
N VAL A 12 23.46 -25.55 -19.20
CA VAL A 12 23.27 -24.27 -19.89
C VAL A 12 22.76 -24.60 -21.28
N TRP A 13 21.59 -24.06 -21.60
CA TRP A 13 20.87 -24.28 -22.84
C TRP A 13 21.74 -23.96 -24.06
N ALA A 14 22.10 -25.00 -24.81
CA ALA A 14 22.55 -24.87 -26.18
C ALA A 14 21.32 -24.66 -27.07
N VAL A 15 20.89 -23.41 -27.24
CA VAL A 15 19.98 -23.04 -28.33
C VAL A 15 20.84 -22.52 -29.47
N ALA A 16 21.24 -23.44 -30.34
CA ALA A 16 21.69 -23.11 -31.70
C ALA A 16 20.45 -22.62 -32.48
N GLY A 17 20.19 -21.32 -32.43
CA GLY A 17 19.24 -20.64 -33.32
C GLY A 17 19.96 -20.17 -34.60
N PRO A 18 19.31 -20.20 -35.77
CA PRO A 18 19.97 -19.91 -37.04
C PRO A 18 20.48 -18.47 -37.06
N LEU A 19 21.69 -18.29 -37.58
CA LEU A 19 22.24 -17.00 -37.99
C LEU A 19 21.33 -16.43 -39.08
N LEU A 20 20.30 -15.68 -38.70
CA LEU A 20 19.57 -14.82 -39.62
C LEU A 20 20.57 -13.74 -40.03
N LEU A 21 21.04 -13.80 -41.28
CA LEU A 21 21.52 -12.62 -41.99
C LEU A 21 20.39 -11.60 -41.94
N ALA A 22 20.43 -10.72 -40.94
CA ALA A 22 19.68 -9.48 -40.99
C ALA A 22 20.34 -8.66 -42.09
N SER A 23 19.75 -8.65 -43.27
CA SER A 23 19.94 -7.58 -44.24
C SER A 23 19.51 -6.30 -43.55
N THR A 24 20.46 -5.59 -42.95
CA THR A 24 20.22 -4.26 -42.41
C THR A 24 19.97 -3.34 -43.61
N PRO A 25 18.78 -2.75 -43.76
CA PRO A 25 18.61 -1.71 -44.76
C PRO A 25 19.51 -0.54 -44.36
N SER A 26 20.47 -0.22 -45.22
CA SER A 26 21.26 1.00 -45.15
C SER A 26 20.36 2.16 -45.57
N PHE A 27 19.62 2.73 -44.62
CA PHE A 27 18.91 3.99 -44.80
C PHE A 27 19.90 5.14 -44.71
N ALA A 28 19.91 5.97 -45.76
CA ALA A 28 20.80 7.09 -45.92
C ALA A 28 20.40 8.27 -45.01
N GLY A 29 21.37 8.73 -44.20
CA GLY A 29 21.66 10.15 -43.94
C GLY A 29 20.71 11.01 -43.11
N ASP A 30 19.40 10.93 -43.31
CA ASP A 30 18.46 11.98 -42.93
C ASP A 30 17.32 11.41 -42.05
N ASP A 31 17.09 10.09 -42.18
CA ASP A 31 16.03 9.34 -41.52
C ASP A 31 16.44 8.77 -40.15
N VAL A 32 17.68 8.99 -39.72
CA VAL A 32 18.19 8.46 -38.43
C VAL A 32 17.41 9.07 -37.26
N ASP A 33 17.14 10.37 -37.30
CA ASP A 33 16.34 11.09 -36.29
C ASP A 33 14.90 10.56 -36.23
N SER A 34 14.28 10.32 -37.39
CA SER A 34 12.96 9.70 -37.50
C SER A 34 12.95 8.27 -36.95
N GLY A 35 14.01 7.51 -37.20
CA GLY A 35 14.21 6.17 -36.64
C GLY A 35 14.33 6.17 -35.11
N TYR A 36 15.13 7.08 -34.55
CA TYR A 36 15.25 7.25 -33.10
C TYR A 36 13.95 7.69 -32.46
N ALA A 37 13.17 8.56 -33.11
CA ALA A 37 11.85 8.99 -32.62
C ALA A 37 10.87 7.82 -32.52
N ILE A 38 10.82 6.95 -33.55
CA ILE A 38 9.96 5.77 -33.55
C ILE A 38 10.39 4.77 -32.47
N ILE A 39 11.68 4.47 -32.39
CA ILE A 39 12.23 3.56 -31.37
C ILE A 39 11.96 4.13 -29.97
N GLY A 40 12.18 5.43 -29.77
CA GLY A 40 11.89 6.12 -28.52
C GLY A 40 10.41 6.04 -28.13
N ALA A 41 9.49 6.20 -29.08
CA ALA A 41 8.06 6.07 -28.84
C ALA A 41 7.68 4.64 -28.42
N PHE A 42 8.22 3.61 -29.08
CA PHE A 42 7.97 2.22 -28.69
C PHE A 42 8.52 1.90 -27.29
N LEU A 43 9.73 2.37 -26.97
CA LEU A 43 10.32 2.20 -25.63
C LEU A 43 9.51 2.92 -24.55
N LEU A 44 9.03 4.13 -24.84
CA LEU A 44 8.19 4.89 -23.93
C LEU A 44 6.86 4.18 -23.66
N ILE A 45 6.18 3.71 -24.71
CA ILE A 45 4.94 2.95 -24.58
C ILE A 45 5.19 1.66 -23.79
N GLY A 46 6.28 0.95 -24.10
CA GLY A 46 6.70 -0.25 -23.37
C GLY A 46 6.92 0.03 -21.88
N ALA A 47 7.59 1.13 -21.54
CA ALA A 47 7.82 1.55 -20.15
C ALA A 47 6.49 1.86 -19.43
N ILE A 48 5.57 2.56 -20.09
CA ILE A 48 4.25 2.86 -19.52
C ILE A 48 3.45 1.58 -19.26
N VAL A 49 3.44 0.64 -20.21
CA VAL A 49 2.76 -0.66 -20.06
C VAL A 49 3.40 -1.50 -18.96
N TYR A 50 4.73 -1.46 -18.87
CA TYR A 50 5.47 -2.15 -17.81
C TYR A 50 5.08 -1.63 -16.42
N GLU A 51 4.93 -0.32 -16.27
CA GLU A 51 4.57 0.33 -15.00
C GLU A 51 3.05 0.39 -14.73
N LEU A 52 2.23 -0.14 -15.64
CA LEU A 52 0.77 -0.09 -15.57
C LEU A 52 0.18 -0.60 -14.22
N PRO A 53 0.67 -1.70 -13.61
CA PRO A 53 0.17 -2.14 -12.29
C PRO A 53 0.47 -1.12 -11.19
N ALA A 54 1.64 -0.50 -11.20
CA ALA A 54 2.01 0.53 -10.24
C ALA A 54 1.15 1.78 -10.45
N ILE A 55 1.00 2.25 -11.70
CA ILE A 55 0.14 3.39 -12.04
C ILE A 55 -1.28 3.18 -11.50
N ILE A 56 -1.87 1.99 -11.71
CA ILE A 56 -3.21 1.65 -11.20
C ILE A 56 -3.26 1.70 -9.68
N ALA A 57 -2.25 1.16 -8.99
CA ALA A 57 -2.18 1.16 -7.54
C ALA A 57 -2.09 2.58 -6.94
N PHE A 58 -1.31 3.47 -7.56
CA PHE A 58 -1.23 4.89 -7.13
C PHE A 58 -2.50 5.67 -7.46
N ALA A 59 -3.05 5.50 -8.67
CA ALA A 59 -4.28 6.17 -9.08
C ALA A 59 -5.48 5.79 -8.20
N ARG A 60 -5.49 4.56 -7.67
CA ARG A 60 -6.54 4.08 -6.76
C ARG A 60 -6.25 4.29 -5.27
N GLY A 61 -5.11 4.88 -4.91
CA GLY A 61 -4.76 5.08 -3.51
C GLY A 61 -4.62 3.76 -2.72
N HIS A 62 -4.14 2.69 -3.38
CA HIS A 62 -3.99 1.37 -2.76
C HIS A 62 -3.06 1.45 -1.54
N PRO A 63 -3.42 0.87 -0.37
CA PRO A 63 -2.64 0.99 0.87
C PRO A 63 -1.19 0.52 0.71
N ASN A 64 -0.99 -0.55 -0.08
CA ASN A 64 0.34 -1.11 -0.39
C ASN A 64 0.92 -0.63 -1.74
N ARG A 65 0.56 0.57 -2.22
CA ARG A 65 1.04 1.12 -3.52
C ARG A 65 2.56 1.13 -3.67
N TRP A 66 3.30 1.41 -2.59
CA TRP A 66 4.76 1.41 -2.58
C TRP A 66 5.35 -0.01 -2.74
N LEU A 67 4.73 -1.01 -2.14
CA LEU A 67 5.16 -2.40 -2.27
C LEU A 67 4.92 -2.92 -3.70
N ILE A 68 3.78 -2.54 -4.31
CA ILE A 68 3.48 -2.85 -5.71
C ILE A 68 4.53 -2.22 -6.64
N LEU A 69 4.94 -0.98 -6.39
CA LEU A 69 5.99 -0.31 -7.16
C LEU A 69 7.33 -1.06 -7.07
N VAL A 70 7.76 -1.43 -5.86
CA VAL A 70 9.02 -2.17 -5.66
C VAL A 70 8.97 -3.52 -6.37
N LEU A 71 7.83 -4.23 -6.28
CA LEU A 71 7.68 -5.53 -6.92
C LEU A 71 7.64 -5.41 -8.45
N CYS A 72 7.04 -4.34 -8.98
CA CYS A 72 7.06 -4.05 -10.41
C CYS A 72 8.48 -3.71 -10.89
N THR A 73 9.16 -2.77 -10.23
CA THR A 73 10.50 -2.32 -10.65
C THR A 73 11.60 -3.38 -10.50
N ALA A 74 11.51 -4.26 -9.49
CA ALA A 74 12.53 -5.28 -9.25
C ALA A 74 12.26 -6.61 -9.98
N LEU A 75 11.00 -6.98 -10.20
CA LEU A 75 10.62 -8.35 -10.59
C LEU A 75 9.56 -8.46 -11.71
N ALA A 76 9.02 -7.35 -12.24
CA ALA A 76 8.00 -7.44 -13.29
C ALA A 76 8.49 -8.02 -14.62
N GLY A 77 9.81 -8.16 -14.82
CA GLY A 77 10.38 -8.81 -16.02
C GLY A 77 9.96 -10.27 -16.21
N THR A 78 9.43 -10.92 -15.18
CA THR A 78 8.99 -12.33 -15.23
C THR A 78 7.59 -12.54 -15.81
N GLY A 79 6.83 -11.47 -16.08
CA GLY A 79 5.45 -11.51 -16.59
C GLY A 79 4.41 -12.05 -15.59
N ILE A 80 4.73 -13.13 -14.87
CA ILE A 80 3.91 -13.70 -13.79
C ILE A 80 3.82 -12.72 -12.63
N VAL A 81 4.95 -12.13 -12.21
CA VAL A 81 4.95 -11.12 -11.15
C VAL A 81 4.20 -9.87 -11.59
N TRP A 82 4.33 -9.47 -12.87
CA TRP A 82 3.60 -8.34 -13.43
C TRP A 82 2.08 -8.57 -13.39
N LEU A 83 1.60 -9.74 -13.84
CA LEU A 83 0.18 -10.11 -13.76
C LEU A 83 -0.31 -10.24 -12.32
N GLY A 84 0.51 -10.81 -11.43
CA GLY A 84 0.21 -10.88 -10.00
C GLY A 84 0.03 -9.50 -9.40
N CYS A 85 0.94 -8.56 -9.68
CA CYS A 85 0.85 -7.16 -9.27
C CYS A 85 -0.40 -6.48 -9.83
N LEU A 86 -0.74 -6.74 -11.10
CA LEU A 86 -1.91 -6.19 -11.75
C LEU A 86 -3.20 -6.64 -11.05
N ILE A 87 -3.37 -7.95 -10.85
CA ILE A 87 -4.51 -8.51 -10.12
C ILE A 87 -4.58 -7.94 -8.71
N TRP A 88 -3.43 -7.81 -8.04
CA TRP A 88 -3.37 -7.29 -6.69
C TRP A 88 -3.77 -5.81 -6.61
N ALA A 89 -3.35 -5.00 -7.59
CA ALA A 89 -3.77 -3.61 -7.74
C ALA A 89 -5.28 -3.44 -7.95
N PHE A 90 -5.97 -4.42 -8.55
CA PHE A 90 -7.43 -4.41 -8.70
C PHE A 90 -8.18 -4.95 -7.47
N LYS A 91 -7.56 -5.79 -6.62
CA LYS A 91 -8.25 -6.55 -5.56
C LYS A 91 -8.51 -5.77 -4.26
N ALA A 92 -8.00 -4.54 -4.09
CA ALA A 92 -8.16 -3.79 -2.84
C ALA A 92 -9.55 -3.14 -2.58
N LEU A 93 -10.55 -3.38 -3.43
CA LEU A 93 -11.88 -2.77 -3.30
C LEU A 93 -12.77 -3.38 -2.19
N HIS A 94 -12.20 -4.08 -1.20
CA HIS A 94 -12.95 -4.75 -0.12
C HIS A 94 -12.47 -4.37 1.29
N ILE A 95 -11.85 -3.20 1.47
CA ILE A 95 -11.69 -2.61 2.80
C ILE A 95 -12.92 -1.72 3.04
N SER A 96 -13.71 -2.10 4.03
CA SER A 96 -15.01 -1.49 4.34
C SER A 96 -14.87 0.03 4.53
N ASP A 97 -15.85 0.79 4.03
CA ASP A 97 -16.09 2.23 4.33
C ASP A 97 -16.46 2.45 5.82
N ASP A 98 -15.87 1.68 6.72
CA ASP A 98 -16.02 1.82 8.15
C ASP A 98 -14.85 2.67 8.65
N PRO A 99 -15.09 3.88 9.18
CA PRO A 99 -14.04 4.72 9.76
C PRO A 99 -13.36 4.08 10.98
N THR A 100 -13.87 2.95 11.47
CA THR A 100 -13.28 2.13 12.53
C THR A 100 -12.80 0.75 12.07
N GLY A 101 -12.90 0.46 10.76
CA GLY A 101 -12.50 -0.82 10.18
C GLY A 101 -10.99 -0.99 10.08
N SER A 102 -10.47 -2.06 10.68
CA SER A 102 -9.08 -2.48 10.59
C SER A 102 -8.68 -2.68 9.11
N ASN A 103 -7.94 -1.71 8.58
CA ASN A 103 -7.42 -1.72 7.21
C ASN A 103 -6.32 -2.78 7.05
N GLY A 104 -6.66 -4.07 7.02
CA GLY A 104 -5.80 -5.18 6.55
C GLY A 104 -4.32 -5.12 6.98
N GLY A 105 -4.05 -4.64 8.20
CA GLY A 105 -2.81 -3.89 8.44
C GLY A 105 -2.41 -3.71 9.90
N GLU A 106 -2.90 -4.57 10.80
CA GLU A 106 -2.50 -4.52 12.22
C GLU A 106 -1.02 -4.91 12.42
N SER A 107 -0.36 -5.42 11.39
CA SER A 107 1.08 -5.61 11.36
C SER A 107 1.79 -4.29 11.06
N GLY A 108 2.77 -3.92 11.91
CA GLY A 108 3.56 -2.68 11.86
C GLY A 108 4.29 -2.39 10.53
N LEU A 109 4.16 -3.24 9.52
CA LEU A 109 4.54 -2.95 8.14
C LEU A 109 3.63 -1.88 7.50
N ASN A 110 2.39 -1.72 7.98
CA ASN A 110 1.47 -0.69 7.48
C ASN A 110 1.91 0.73 7.93
N LEU A 111 2.62 0.86 9.06
CA LEU A 111 3.28 2.10 9.48
C LEU A 111 4.37 2.53 8.49
N LEU A 112 5.14 1.58 7.96
CA LEU A 112 6.22 1.89 7.01
C LEU A 112 5.71 2.09 5.57
N ALA A 113 4.67 1.37 5.17
CA ALA A 113 4.17 1.38 3.80
C ALA A 113 3.14 2.50 3.53
N ASN A 114 2.34 2.90 4.52
CA ASN A 114 1.18 3.77 4.29
C ASN A 114 1.13 5.01 5.19
N ASP A 115 1.80 5.01 6.36
CA ASP A 115 1.68 6.10 7.34
C ASP A 115 2.70 7.22 7.11
N VAL A 116 2.46 8.03 6.08
CA VAL A 116 2.91 9.44 6.06
C VAL A 116 1.73 10.32 6.49
N GLN A 117 1.07 9.99 7.61
CA GLN A 117 0.43 11.08 8.34
C GLN A 117 1.58 11.94 8.87
N ARG A 118 1.65 13.18 8.38
CA ARG A 118 2.37 14.24 9.10
C ARG A 118 1.66 14.40 10.44
N VAL A 119 2.02 13.56 11.41
CA VAL A 119 1.67 13.77 12.80
C VAL A 119 2.28 15.12 13.13
N ARG A 120 1.42 16.15 13.15
CA ARG A 120 1.76 17.43 13.73
C ARG A 120 2.08 17.09 15.17
N LEU A 121 3.36 16.96 15.48
CA LEU A 121 3.85 16.94 16.84
C LEU A 121 3.42 18.29 17.41
N GLU A 122 2.28 18.29 18.08
CA GLU A 122 1.79 19.43 18.81
C GLU A 122 2.78 19.62 19.93
N ASN A 123 3.66 20.60 19.73
CA ASN A 123 4.67 20.97 20.70
C ASN A 123 3.95 21.25 22.04
N PRO A 124 4.21 20.50 23.12
CA PRO A 124 3.57 20.76 24.41
C PRO A 124 3.94 22.14 24.99
N LEU A 125 4.86 22.89 24.37
CA LEU A 125 5.20 24.27 24.72
C LEU A 125 4.32 25.35 24.07
N GLY A 126 3.18 24.98 23.49
CA GLY A 126 2.10 25.92 23.18
C GLY A 126 0.83 25.47 23.89
N HIS A 127 0.68 25.79 25.18
CA HIS A 127 -0.49 25.41 25.98
C HIS A 127 -1.81 25.90 25.35
N PRO A 128 -2.72 25.01 24.91
CA PRO A 128 -4.15 25.25 25.09
C PRO A 128 -4.50 24.94 26.57
N PRO A 129 -5.58 25.50 27.14
CA PRO A 129 -5.90 25.26 28.54
C PRO A 129 -6.34 23.79 28.69
N LEU A 130 -5.44 22.93 29.17
CA LEU A 130 -5.66 21.49 29.45
C LEU A 130 -6.95 21.21 30.26
N ALA A 131 -7.41 22.19 31.03
CA ALA A 131 -8.67 22.12 31.76
C ALA A 131 -9.93 22.11 30.87
N GLN A 132 -9.87 22.62 29.64
CA GLN A 132 -11.04 22.68 28.75
C GLN A 132 -11.28 21.34 28.05
N THR A 133 -10.24 20.67 27.54
CA THR A 133 -10.38 19.36 26.88
C THR A 133 -10.82 18.28 27.87
N ALA A 134 -10.21 18.24 29.07
CA ALA A 134 -10.61 17.30 30.12
C ALA A 134 -12.07 17.51 30.58
N ARG A 135 -12.55 18.76 30.61
CA ARG A 135 -13.97 19.05 30.90
C ARG A 135 -14.90 18.59 29.78
N HIS A 136 -14.55 18.79 28.51
CA HIS A 136 -15.36 18.30 27.39
C HIS A 136 -15.47 16.78 27.44
N ASP A 137 -14.34 16.07 27.64
CA ASP A 137 -14.33 14.61 27.76
C ASP A 137 -15.15 14.10 28.95
N ALA A 138 -15.14 14.81 30.08
CA ALA A 138 -15.93 14.47 31.25
C ALA A 138 -17.44 14.68 31.01
N VAL A 139 -17.81 15.76 30.32
CA VAL A 139 -19.21 16.06 29.96
C VAL A 139 -19.76 15.01 28.99
N ASP A 140 -18.98 14.62 27.98
CA ASP A 140 -19.38 13.58 27.01
C ASP A 140 -19.59 12.21 27.69
N LYS A 141 -18.74 11.88 28.66
CA LYS A 141 -18.89 10.65 29.47
C LYS A 141 -20.16 10.68 30.30
N LEU A 142 -20.50 11.82 30.89
CA LEU A 142 -21.72 11.99 31.67
C LEU A 142 -22.98 11.88 30.80
N GLU A 143 -22.96 12.42 29.58
CA GLU A 143 -24.08 12.30 28.64
C GLU A 143 -24.31 10.85 28.23
N ARG A 144 -23.25 10.10 27.91
CA ARG A 144 -23.33 8.66 27.62
C ARG A 144 -23.83 7.87 28.83
N LEU A 145 -23.36 8.20 30.02
CA LEU A 145 -23.80 7.54 31.25
C LEU A 145 -25.29 7.78 31.53
N LYS A 146 -25.79 8.99 31.25
CA LYS A 146 -27.23 9.30 31.34
C LYS A 146 -28.04 8.52 30.32
N LYS A 147 -27.55 8.39 29.09
CA LYS A 147 -28.22 7.60 28.05
C LYS A 147 -28.39 6.13 28.48
N LEU A 148 -27.37 5.54 29.10
CA LEU A 148 -27.46 4.16 29.60
C LEU A 148 -28.48 3.99 30.73
N LEU A 149 -28.68 5.02 31.56
CA LEU A 149 -29.72 5.03 32.60
C LEU A 149 -31.12 5.13 31.96
N ASP A 150 -31.28 6.03 30.98
CA ASP A 150 -32.55 6.22 30.27
C ASP A 150 -32.94 4.96 29.46
N ASP A 151 -31.95 4.24 28.92
CA ASP A 151 -32.12 2.95 28.23
C ASP A 151 -32.37 1.77 29.21
N GLY A 152 -32.31 2.01 30.52
CA GLY A 152 -32.54 0.99 31.56
C GLY A 152 -31.46 -0.08 31.67
N VAL A 153 -30.28 0.15 31.08
CA VAL A 153 -29.15 -0.78 31.09
C VAL A 153 -28.44 -0.80 32.46
N ILE A 154 -28.50 0.32 33.18
CA ILE A 154 -27.88 0.50 34.50
C ILE A 154 -28.90 1.01 35.52
N ASP A 155 -28.70 0.69 36.79
CA ASP A 155 -29.54 1.19 37.88
C ASP A 155 -29.10 2.59 38.39
N ASP A 156 -29.99 3.29 39.10
CA ASP A 156 -29.74 4.61 39.68
C ASP A 156 -28.54 4.65 40.66
N ALA A 157 -28.26 3.57 41.37
CA ALA A 157 -27.15 3.49 42.30
C ALA A 157 -25.80 3.29 41.58
N GLN A 158 -25.78 2.52 40.49
CA GLN A 158 -24.64 2.37 39.58
C GLN A 158 -24.33 3.68 38.87
N PHE A 159 -25.36 4.37 38.37
CA PHE A 159 -25.21 5.69 37.75
C PHE A 159 -24.54 6.68 38.72
N ARG A 160 -25.02 6.78 39.97
CA ARG A 160 -24.43 7.67 40.97
C ARG A 160 -22.96 7.36 41.25
N ARG A 161 -22.61 6.08 41.42
CA ARG A 161 -21.21 5.65 41.65
C ARG A 161 -20.29 6.06 40.50
N MET A 162 -20.67 5.79 39.24
CA MET A 162 -19.83 6.14 38.09
C MET A 162 -19.77 7.64 37.83
N ARG A 163 -20.87 8.37 38.03
CA ARG A 163 -20.88 9.84 37.95
C ARG A 163 -19.92 10.45 38.96
N ASP A 164 -19.92 9.98 40.20
CA ASP A 164 -19.08 10.52 41.26
C ASP A 164 -17.59 10.22 41.01
N LEU A 165 -17.25 9.10 40.36
CA LEU A 165 -15.89 8.80 39.88
C LEU A 165 -15.43 9.76 38.77
N ILE A 166 -16.32 10.12 37.84
CA ILE A 166 -16.00 11.06 36.75
C ILE A 166 -15.92 12.51 37.26
N ALA A 167 -16.70 12.86 38.28
CA ALA A 167 -16.69 14.20 38.88
C ALA A 167 -15.54 14.44 39.87
N SER A 168 -14.88 13.38 40.34
CA SER A 168 -13.76 13.44 41.30
C SER A 168 -12.38 13.24 40.69
N GLY A 169 -12.30 12.79 39.43
CA GLY A 169 -11.06 12.69 38.64
C GLY A 169 -10.80 13.95 37.81
#